data_AF-A0A233VFH2-F1
#
_entry.id   AF-A0A233VFH2-F1
#
_cell.length_a   1.000
_cell.length_b   1.000
_cell.length_c   1.000
_cell.angle_alpha   90.00
_cell.angle_beta   90.00
_cell.angle_gamma   90.00
#
_symmetry.space_group_name_H-M   'P 1'
#
loop_
_entity.id
_entity.type
_entity.pdbx_description
1 polymer ?
#
loop_
_entity_poly.entity_id
_entity_poly.type
_entity_poly.pdbx_seq_one_letter_code
_entity_poly.pdbx_strand_id
1 'polypeptide(L)'
;MDSEYYKENVSKGIEEINNGKYDKVILSRKIKLEKKILLKDSFLLGRKHNPPARSYCLKIGDVEVIGFSPEIVVEVDEEKKYIHFL
;
A
#
# COMPACT_ATOMS: atom_id res chain seq x y z
N MET A 1 -15.41 2.09 -1.60
CA MET A 1 -15.74 1.20 -2.74
C MET A 1 -16.28 -0.07 -2.12
N ASP A 2 -17.45 -0.52 -2.57
CA ASP A 2 -18.13 -1.64 -1.91
C ASP A 2 -17.36 -2.95 -2.09
N SER A 3 -17.54 -3.89 -1.16
CA SER A 3 -16.95 -5.22 -1.21
C SER A 3 -17.34 -5.96 -2.48
N GLU A 4 -18.58 -5.78 -2.96
CA GLU A 4 -19.06 -6.51 -4.13
C GLU A 4 -18.39 -6.02 -5.41
N TYR A 5 -18.27 -4.70 -5.57
CA TYR A 5 -17.52 -4.12 -6.68
C TYR A 5 -16.04 -4.56 -6.71
N TYR A 6 -15.41 -4.76 -5.55
CA TYR A 6 -14.05 -5.32 -5.52
C TYR A 6 -14.02 -6.76 -6.03
N LYS A 7 -14.98 -7.61 -5.62
CA LYS A 7 -15.07 -9.00 -6.11
C LYS A 7 -15.33 -9.06 -7.61
N GLU A 8 -16.18 -8.19 -8.15
CA GLU A 8 -16.42 -8.11 -9.60
C GLU A 8 -15.14 -7.80 -10.37
N ASN A 9 -14.32 -6.85 -9.89
CA ASN A 9 -13.03 -6.56 -10.51
C ASN A 9 -12.05 -7.72 -10.42
N VAL A 10 -12.06 -8.47 -9.30
CA VAL A 10 -11.25 -9.69 -9.17
C VAL A 10 -11.70 -10.75 -10.19
N SER A 11 -13.00 -10.98 -10.33
CA SER A 11 -13.55 -11.92 -11.32
C SER A 11 -13.16 -11.54 -12.75
N LYS A 12 -13.26 -10.25 -13.10
CA LYS A 12 -12.78 -9.74 -14.40
C LYS A 12 -11.28 -9.96 -14.57
N GLY A 13 -10.47 -9.66 -13.55
CA GLY A 13 -9.04 -9.90 -13.59
C GLY A 13 -8.67 -11.36 -13.87
N ILE A 14 -9.41 -12.30 -13.27
CA ILE A 14 -9.25 -13.75 -13.52
C ILE A 14 -9.61 -14.10 -14.97
N GLU A 15 -10.73 -13.59 -15.48
CA GLU A 15 -11.14 -13.80 -16.87
C GLU A 15 -10.09 -13.29 -17.86
N GLU A 16 -9.54 -12.10 -17.61
CA GLU A 16 -8.51 -11.51 -18.46
C GLU A 16 -7.19 -12.29 -18.44
N ILE A 17 -6.80 -12.85 -17.29
CA ILE A 17 -5.66 -13.77 -17.18
C ILE A 17 -5.91 -15.05 -17.99
N ASN A 18 -7.08 -15.67 -17.83
CA ASN A 18 -7.45 -16.89 -18.58
C ASN A 18 -7.50 -16.66 -20.09
N ASN A 19 -7.84 -15.44 -20.52
CA ASN A 19 -7.81 -15.02 -21.91
C ASN A 19 -6.41 -14.58 -22.40
N GLY A 20 -5.37 -14.74 -21.58
CA GLY A 20 -3.98 -14.47 -21.95
C GLY A 20 -3.63 -12.99 -22.09
N LYS A 21 -4.40 -12.07 -21.51
CA LYS A 21 -4.10 -10.63 -21.61
C LYS A 21 -2.88 -10.22 -20.77
N TYR A 22 -2.66 -10.87 -19.63
CA TYR A 22 -1.52 -10.69 -18.73
C TYR A 22 -1.47 -11.84 -17.72
N ASP A 23 -0.32 -12.07 -17.09
CA ASP A 23 -0.13 -13.20 -16.16
C ASP A 23 -0.55 -12.90 -14.71
N LYS A 24 -0.49 -11.63 -14.30
CA LYS A 24 -0.78 -11.21 -12.92
C LYS A 24 -1.28 -9.77 -12.87
N VAL A 25 -2.22 -9.50 -11.98
CA VAL A 25 -2.67 -8.16 -11.61
C VAL A 25 -2.85 -8.06 -10.09
N ILE A 26 -2.46 -6.93 -9.51
CA ILE A 26 -2.71 -6.62 -8.10
C ILE A 26 -3.87 -5.63 -8.03
N LEU A 27 -5.00 -6.08 -7.47
CA LEU A 27 -6.19 -5.26 -7.27
C LEU A 27 -6.31 -4.85 -5.80
N SER A 28 -6.89 -3.67 -5.55
CA SER A 28 -7.14 -3.19 -4.18
C SER A 28 -8.48 -2.47 -4.10
N ARG A 29 -8.93 -2.19 -2.87
CA ARG A 29 -10.14 -1.40 -2.61
C ARG A 29 -9.88 -0.34 -1.54
N LYS A 30 -10.53 0.81 -1.70
CA LYS A 30 -10.50 1.88 -0.71
C LYS A 30 -11.58 1.68 0.34
N ILE A 31 -11.17 1.67 1.61
CA ILE A 31 -12.06 1.71 2.78
C ILE A 31 -12.09 3.14 3.30
N LYS A 32 -13.26 3.76 3.26
CA LYS A 32 -13.47 5.10 3.82
C LYS A 32 -13.71 4.95 5.31
N LEU A 33 -12.91 5.65 6.11
CA LEU A 33 -13.17 5.77 7.54
C LEU A 33 -14.36 6.72 7.74
N GLU A 34 -15.33 6.31 8.57
CA GLU A 34 -16.52 7.10 8.87
C GLU A 34 -16.21 8.34 9.71
N LYS A 35 -15.09 8.32 10.43
CA LYS A 35 -14.65 9.38 11.32
C LYS A 35 -13.21 9.76 11.04
N LYS A 36 -12.89 11.04 11.27
CA LYS A 36 -11.51 11.51 11.28
C LYS A 36 -10.78 10.86 12.44
N ILE A 37 -9.56 10.39 12.18
CA ILE A 37 -8.68 9.81 13.19
C ILE A 37 -7.53 10.77 13.49
N LEU A 38 -6.99 10.69 14.71
CA LEU A 38 -5.71 11.31 15.04
C LEU A 38 -4.61 10.45 14.42
N LEU A 39 -4.11 10.87 13.24
CA LEU A 39 -3.15 10.08 12.46
C LEU A 39 -1.85 9.82 13.22
N LYS A 40 -1.34 10.80 13.97
CA LYS A 40 -0.11 10.65 14.76
C LYS A 40 -0.26 9.57 15.85
N ASP A 41 -1.37 9.58 16.58
CA ASP A 41 -1.63 8.58 17.63
C ASP A 41 -1.84 7.19 17.02
N SER A 42 -2.56 7.13 15.89
CA SER A 42 -2.73 5.89 15.12
C SER A 42 -1.39 5.34 14.63
N PHE A 43 -0.47 6.21 14.19
CA PHE A 43 0.87 5.82 13.79
C PHE A 43 1.68 5.27 14.96
N LEU A 44 1.70 5.96 16.11
CA LEU A 44 2.43 5.51 17.29
C LEU A 44 1.92 4.15 17.79
N LEU A 45 0.59 3.96 17.83
CA LEU A 45 -0.01 2.69 18.22
C LEU A 45 0.29 1.58 17.20
N GLY A 46 0.13 1.87 15.90
CA GLY A 46 0.41 0.92 14.83
C GLY A 46 1.88 0.50 14.80
N ARG A 47 2.82 1.44 14.99
CA ARG A 47 4.27 1.17 14.94
C ARG A 47 4.74 0.22 16.02
N LYS A 48 4.09 0.22 17.20
CA LYS A 48 4.39 -0.71 18.29
C LYS A 48 4.04 -2.17 17.94
N HIS A 49 3.07 -2.37 17.04
CA HIS A 49 2.54 -3.69 16.70
C HIS A 49 2.92 -4.17 15.30
N ASN A 50 3.65 -3.35 14.54
CA ASN A 50 4.12 -3.68 13.20
C ASN A 50 5.64 -3.44 13.16
N PRO A 51 6.46 -4.45 12.81
CA PRO A 51 7.89 -4.29 12.53
C PRO A 51 8.14 -4.16 11.01
N PRO A 52 7.90 -2.99 10.38
CA PRO A 52 8.04 -2.83 8.94
C PRO A 52 9.50 -2.63 8.50
N ALA A 53 9.78 -2.83 7.21
CA ALA A 53 11.05 -2.44 6.60
C ALA A 53 11.24 -0.91 6.64
N ARG A 54 10.17 -0.13 6.38
CA ARG A 54 10.15 1.33 6.51
C ARG A 54 8.80 1.81 7.06
N SER A 55 8.77 2.92 7.79
CA SER A 55 7.54 3.52 8.29
C SER A 55 7.57 5.03 8.11
N TYR A 56 6.41 5.65 7.87
CA TYR A 56 6.31 7.09 7.62
C TYR A 56 5.06 7.70 8.27
N CYS A 57 5.19 8.96 8.68
CA CYS A 57 4.12 9.79 9.24
C CYS A 57 4.40 11.24 8.80
N LEU A 58 3.61 11.76 7.86
CA LEU A 58 3.92 13.02 7.19
C LEU A 58 2.66 13.79 6.79
N LYS A 59 2.82 15.10 6.64
CA LYS A 59 1.84 16.00 6.05
C LYS A 59 2.49 16.78 4.91
N ILE A 60 1.92 16.69 3.71
CA ILE A 60 2.37 17.42 2.51
C ILE A 60 1.17 18.22 2.00
N GLY A 61 1.23 19.54 2.15
CA GLY A 61 0.09 20.40 1.87
C GLY A 61 -1.14 19.97 2.67
N ASP A 62 -2.22 19.65 1.97
CA ASP A 62 -3.50 19.21 2.55
C ASP A 62 -3.62 17.68 2.74
N VAL A 63 -2.56 16.93 2.39
CA VAL A 63 -2.55 15.46 2.51
C VAL A 63 -1.78 15.04 3.74
N GLU A 64 -2.42 14.26 4.60
CA GLU A 64 -1.80 13.61 5.76
C GLU A 64 -1.74 12.09 5.52
N VAL A 65 -0.59 11.47 5.74
CA VAL A 65 -0.38 10.03 5.48
C VAL A 65 0.45 9.38 6.58
N ILE A 66 0.04 8.18 6.97
CA ILE A 66 0.83 7.27 7.80
C ILE A 66 0.93 5.92 7.09
N GLY A 67 2.01 5.18 7.31
CA GLY A 67 2.14 3.84 6.75
C GLY A 67 3.29 3.03 7.34
N PHE A 68 3.16 1.71 7.17
CA PHE A 68 4.09 0.69 7.61
C PHE A 68 4.42 -0.18 6.39
N SER A 69 5.39 0.25 5.58
CA SER A 69 5.75 -0.42 4.34
C SER A 69 6.48 -1.74 4.65
N PRO A 70 5.95 -2.89 4.20
CA PRO A 70 6.56 -4.19 4.49
C PRO A 70 7.84 -4.43 3.67
N GLU A 71 8.01 -3.72 2.55
CA GLU A 71 9.06 -3.97 1.58
C GLU A 71 9.72 -2.67 1.12
N ILE A 72 11.00 -2.77 0.77
CA ILE A 72 11.76 -1.68 0.15
C ILE A 72 11.73 -1.93 -1.35
N VAL A 73 11.24 -0.99 -2.16
CA VAL A 73 11.23 -1.17 -3.62
C VAL A 73 12.63 -1.05 -4.20
N VAL A 74 13.32 0.03 -3.86
CA VAL A 74 14.70 0.26 -4.24
C VAL A 74 15.43 0.96 -3.09
N GLU A 75 16.68 0.57 -2.86
CA GLU A 75 17.63 1.33 -2.07
C GLU A 75 18.93 1.49 -2.87
N VAL A 76 19.43 2.73 -2.93
CA VAL A 76 20.63 3.10 -3.67
C VAL A 76 21.59 3.80 -2.72
N ASP A 77 22.87 3.42 -2.75
CA ASP A 77 23.92 4.05 -1.95
C ASP A 77 24.42 5.38 -2.55
N GLU A 78 25.35 6.03 -1.85
CA GLU A 78 25.95 7.30 -2.27
C GLU A 78 26.78 7.19 -3.56
N GLU A 79 27.30 5.99 -3.86
CA GLU A 79 28.03 5.67 -5.09
C GLU A 79 27.09 5.29 -6.26
N LYS A 80 25.77 5.41 -6.07
CA LYS A 80 24.71 5.06 -7.02
C LYS A 80 24.60 3.55 -7.30
N LYS A 81 25.04 2.70 -6.37
CA LYS A 81 24.86 1.24 -6.45
C LYS A 81 23.59 0.80 -5.74
N TYR A 82 22.94 -0.22 -6.29
CA TYR A 82 21.76 -0.83 -5.67
C TYR A 82 22.16 -1.63 -4.43
N ILE A 83 21.56 -1.30 -3.28
CA ILE A 83 21.62 -2.10 -2.05
C ILE A 83 20.49 -3.13 -2.06
N HIS A 84 19.31 -2.73 -2.54
CA HIS A 84 18.11 -3.58 -2.60
C HIS A 84 17.25 -3.19 -3.80
N PHE A 85 16.67 -4.17 -4.50
CA PHE A 85 15.75 -3.98 -5.61
C PHE A 85 14.79 -5.18 -5.67
N LEU A 86 13.49 -4.92 -5.70
CA LEU A 86 12.44 -5.94 -5.86
C LEU A 86 12.06 -6.18 -7.31
#